data_AF-A0A6N2AL77-F1
#
_entry.id   AF-A0A6N2AL77-F1
#
_cell.length_a   1.000
_cell.length_b   1.000
_cell.length_c   1.000
_cell.angle_alpha   90.00
_cell.angle_beta   90.00
_cell.angle_gamma   90.00
#
_symmetry.space_group_name_H-M   'P 1'
#
loop_
_entity.id
_entity.type
_entity.pdbx_description
1 polymer ?
#
loop_
_entity_poly.entity_id
_entity_poly.type
_entity_poly.pdbx_seq_one_letter_code
_entity_poly.pdbx_strand_id
1 'polypeptide(L)'
;MEIPPTEEFSHFTHRHPLIKISDILDEEDQVICSGCEHDLSSGPAYTCTKLNCNFILHDSCFDLPRQIKHKSHPKHTLSLRFFPPYNDGEFTCDACGNSGHAFTFHCDKCKFDLHVECASLPEIEEREDHQHPLTLCYSSSNLFIGKEVEVDVMCYVCKNGVGKSCWFYCCLVCKCGAHLDCVSTQEIQVLDI
;
A
#
# COMPACT_ATOMS: atom_id res chain seq x y z
N MET A 1 0.30 42.36 13.88
CA MET A 1 0.53 40.98 14.36
C MET A 1 1.16 40.25 13.20
N GLU A 2 2.43 39.88 13.33
CA GLU A 2 3.14 39.14 12.29
C GLU A 2 2.76 37.67 12.41
N ILE A 3 2.28 37.08 11.31
CA ILE A 3 2.00 35.65 11.22
C ILE A 3 3.37 34.95 11.32
N PRO A 4 3.55 33.94 12.19
CA PRO A 4 4.82 33.22 12.28
C PRO A 4 5.19 32.67 10.89
N PRO A 5 6.48 32.71 10.49
CA PRO A 5 6.89 32.08 9.24
C PRO A 5 6.56 30.58 9.32
N THR A 6 5.68 30.12 8.44
CA THR A 6 5.38 28.70 8.26
C THR A 6 6.61 28.03 7.65
N GLU A 7 7.14 26.99 8.31
CA GLU A 7 8.27 26.23 7.80
C GLU A 7 7.89 25.54 6.48
N GLU A 8 8.69 25.77 5.44
CA GLU A 8 8.46 25.25 4.09
C GLU A 8 9.42 24.10 3.76
N PHE A 9 8.88 23.08 3.11
CA PHE A 9 9.60 21.87 2.74
C PHE A 9 9.58 21.66 1.22
N SER A 10 10.69 21.21 0.67
CA SER A 10 10.76 20.73 -0.72
C SER A 10 10.56 19.22 -0.77
N HIS A 11 9.78 18.73 -1.74
CA HIS A 11 9.63 17.29 -1.99
C HIS A 11 10.06 16.95 -3.43
N PHE A 12 10.78 15.85 -3.63
CA PHE A 12 11.37 15.56 -4.95
C PHE A 12 10.34 15.19 -6.03
N THR A 13 9.11 14.89 -5.65
CA THR A 13 8.01 14.58 -6.57
C THR A 13 7.14 15.81 -6.89
N HIS A 14 7.38 16.95 -6.23
CA HIS A 14 6.55 18.14 -6.39
C HIS A 14 7.40 19.43 -6.40
N ARG A 15 7.09 20.35 -7.32
CA ARG A 15 7.94 21.52 -7.59
C ARG A 15 7.65 22.75 -6.72
N HIS A 16 6.54 22.77 -6.00
CA HIS A 16 6.17 23.89 -5.14
C HIS A 16 6.53 23.57 -3.68
N PRO A 17 6.76 24.60 -2.84
CA PRO A 17 6.93 24.41 -1.41
C PRO A 17 5.69 23.76 -0.78
N LEU A 18 5.93 22.86 0.17
CA LEU A 18 4.92 22.25 1.01
C LEU A 18 5.01 22.79 2.43
N ILE A 19 3.90 22.81 3.15
CA ILE A 19 3.87 23.05 4.60
C ILE A 19 3.32 21.82 5.30
N LYS A 20 3.79 21.58 6.52
CA LYS A 20 3.21 20.53 7.38
C LYS A 20 1.98 21.08 8.09
N ILE A 21 0.87 20.35 8.00
CA ILE A 21 -0.37 20.62 8.74
C ILE A 21 -0.58 19.48 9.75
N SER A 22 -1.11 19.81 10.93
CA SER A 22 -1.30 18.83 12.01
C SER A 22 -2.50 17.92 11.76
N ASP A 23 -3.56 18.47 11.15
CA ASP A 23 -4.77 17.77 10.75
C ASP A 23 -5.38 18.49 9.54
N ILE A 24 -6.17 17.76 8.77
CA ILE A 24 -6.95 18.29 7.66
C ILE A 24 -8.30 18.73 8.23
N LEU A 25 -8.61 20.01 8.06
CA LEU A 25 -9.80 20.64 8.63
C LEU A 25 -11.06 20.51 7.74
N ASP A 26 -10.94 19.87 6.58
CA ASP A 26 -12.07 19.58 5.70
C ASP A 26 -12.64 18.20 6.04
N GLU A 27 -13.68 18.19 6.87
CA GLU A 27 -14.42 16.98 7.24
C GLU A 27 -15.45 16.57 6.17
N GLU A 28 -15.80 17.49 5.25
CA GLU A 28 -16.89 17.29 4.28
C GLU A 28 -16.42 16.69 2.94
N ASP A 29 -15.14 16.89 2.57
CA ASP A 29 -14.56 16.37 1.32
C ASP A 29 -13.52 15.28 1.60
N GLN A 30 -13.61 14.17 0.86
CA GLN A 30 -12.62 13.10 0.89
C GLN A 30 -11.30 13.61 0.30
N VAL A 31 -10.35 13.97 1.16
CA VAL A 31 -9.02 14.42 0.74
C VAL A 31 -8.13 13.21 0.47
N ILE A 32 -7.71 13.04 -0.78
CA ILE A 32 -6.93 11.89 -1.23
C ILE A 32 -5.44 12.24 -1.30
N CYS A 33 -4.61 11.36 -0.75
CA CYS A 33 -3.16 11.49 -0.83
C CYS A 33 -2.66 11.32 -2.27
N SER A 34 -1.91 12.31 -2.76
CA SER A 34 -1.28 12.29 -4.09
C SER A 34 -0.21 11.20 -4.24
N GLY A 35 0.23 10.59 -3.15
CA GLY A 35 1.27 9.56 -3.13
C GLY A 35 0.74 8.12 -3.18
N CYS A 36 -0.33 7.83 -2.46
CA CYS A 36 -0.85 6.46 -2.31
C CYS A 36 -2.33 6.29 -2.70
N GLU A 37 -3.03 7.35 -3.09
CA GLU A 37 -4.47 7.30 -3.47
C GLU A 37 -5.43 6.91 -2.34
N HIS A 38 -4.94 6.85 -1.10
CA HIS A 38 -5.77 6.65 0.09
C HIS A 38 -6.18 7.96 0.75
N ASP A 39 -7.28 7.87 1.48
CA ASP A 39 -7.85 8.97 2.24
C ASP A 39 -6.89 9.48 3.31
N LEU A 40 -6.88 10.80 3.47
CA LEU A 40 -6.30 11.48 4.60
C LEU A 40 -7.43 11.81 5.59
N SER A 41 -7.90 10.79 6.30
CA SER A 41 -9.02 10.92 7.24
C SER A 41 -8.62 11.48 8.61
N SER A 42 -7.33 11.47 8.97
CA SER A 42 -6.81 12.08 10.20
C SER A 42 -5.27 12.13 10.21
N GLY A 43 -4.70 13.05 10.98
CA GLY A 43 -3.27 13.12 11.25
C GLY A 43 -2.48 14.08 10.35
N PRO A 44 -1.16 14.17 10.58
CA PRO A 44 -0.32 15.15 9.93
C PRO A 44 -0.13 14.87 8.44
N ALA A 45 -0.10 15.94 7.66
CA ALA A 45 0.07 15.88 6.20
C ALA A 45 0.96 17.03 5.69
N TYR A 46 1.49 16.86 4.48
CA TYR A 46 2.21 17.89 3.76
C TYR A 46 1.37 18.39 2.60
N THR A 47 0.99 19.67 2.62
CA THR A 47 0.14 20.28 1.58
C THR A 47 0.87 21.39 0.84
N CYS A 48 0.57 21.54 -0.45
CA CYS A 48 1.15 22.55 -1.31
C CYS A 48 0.62 23.95 -0.98
N THR A 49 1.51 24.94 -0.91
CA THR A 49 1.13 26.33 -0.61
C THR A 49 0.60 27.09 -1.82
N LYS A 50 0.76 26.54 -3.03
CA LYS A 50 0.37 27.23 -4.26
C LYS A 50 -1.13 27.13 -4.50
N LEU A 51 -1.77 28.27 -4.72
CA LEU A 51 -3.16 28.37 -5.12
C LEU A 51 -3.45 27.49 -6.37
N ASN A 52 -4.55 26.74 -6.34
CA ASN A 52 -4.96 25.78 -7.38
C ASN A 52 -4.01 24.58 -7.56
N CYS A 53 -3.28 24.19 -6.51
CA CYS A 53 -2.46 22.99 -6.51
C CYS A 53 -2.87 22.06 -5.37
N ASN A 54 -3.63 21.02 -5.69
CA ASN A 54 -4.20 20.10 -4.69
C ASN A 54 -3.23 18.99 -4.29
N PHE A 55 -1.92 19.26 -4.34
CA PHE A 55 -0.91 18.26 -4.02
C PHE A 55 -0.79 18.13 -2.50
N ILE A 56 -1.06 16.94 -2.00
CA ILE A 56 -1.03 16.62 -0.57
C ILE A 56 -0.50 15.19 -0.35
N LEU A 57 0.30 15.00 0.69
CA LEU A 57 0.87 13.69 1.06
C LEU A 57 0.61 13.39 2.54
N HIS A 58 0.36 12.12 2.86
CA HIS A 58 0.55 11.65 4.24
C HIS A 58 1.99 11.90 4.68
N ASP A 59 2.21 12.06 5.99
CA ASP A 59 3.56 12.13 6.58
C ASP A 59 4.45 10.96 6.12
N SER A 60 3.88 9.74 6.15
CA SER A 60 4.55 8.52 5.68
C SER A 60 4.85 8.51 4.17
N CYS A 61 4.02 9.17 3.36
CA CYS A 61 4.23 9.28 1.92
C CYS A 61 5.30 10.31 1.56
N PHE A 62 5.47 11.34 2.40
CA PHE A 62 6.54 12.33 2.26
C PHE A 62 7.92 11.73 2.56
N ASP A 63 8.00 10.84 3.55
CA ASP A 63 9.25 10.21 4.00
C ASP A 63 9.64 8.94 3.23
N LEU A 64 8.93 8.61 2.15
CA LEU A 64 9.21 7.39 1.39
C LEU A 64 10.66 7.35 0.87
N PRO A 65 11.34 6.21 1.03
CA PRO A 65 12.67 6.06 0.47
C PRO A 65 12.60 6.06 -1.06
N ARG A 66 13.58 6.68 -1.71
CA ARG A 66 13.67 6.70 -3.18
C ARG A 66 13.88 5.31 -3.79
N GLN A 67 14.43 4.38 -3.03
CA GLN A 67 14.74 3.03 -3.46
C GLN A 67 14.61 2.04 -2.31
N ILE A 68 14.12 0.84 -2.59
CA ILE A 68 13.99 -0.25 -1.61
C ILE A 68 14.53 -1.57 -2.18
N LYS A 69 15.02 -2.43 -1.28
CA LYS A 69 15.27 -3.85 -1.57
C LYS A 69 14.12 -4.66 -0.98
N HIS A 70 13.20 -5.10 -1.84
CA HIS A 70 12.01 -5.81 -1.39
C HIS A 70 12.24 -7.34 -1.41
N LYS A 71 11.74 -8.05 -0.40
CA LYS A 71 11.97 -9.50 -0.25
C LYS A 71 11.30 -10.33 -1.34
N SER A 72 10.16 -9.90 -1.87
CA SER A 72 9.50 -10.55 -3.02
C SER A 72 10.26 -10.35 -4.34
N HIS A 73 11.20 -9.41 -4.39
CA HIS A 73 11.99 -9.09 -5.57
C HIS A 73 13.49 -8.89 -5.23
N PRO A 74 14.18 -9.91 -4.68
CA PRO A 74 15.49 -9.71 -4.04
C PRO A 74 16.64 -9.48 -5.02
N LYS A 75 16.44 -9.80 -6.31
CA LYS A 75 17.47 -9.68 -7.35
C LYS A 75 17.72 -8.24 -7.78
N HIS A 76 16.73 -7.36 -7.66
CA HIS A 76 16.83 -5.97 -8.08
C HIS A 76 16.25 -5.02 -7.04
N THR A 77 16.78 -3.81 -7.00
CA THR A 77 16.21 -2.72 -6.21
C THR A 77 15.00 -2.16 -6.94
N LEU A 78 13.95 -1.80 -6.19
CA LEU A 78 12.81 -1.06 -6.71
C LEU A 78 13.04 0.43 -6.49
N SER A 79 12.76 1.25 -7.50
CA SER A 79 12.86 2.71 -7.42
C SER A 79 11.48 3.32 -7.32
N LEU A 80 11.32 4.29 -6.42
CA LEU A 80 10.08 5.05 -6.31
C LEU A 80 9.91 5.92 -7.57
N ARG A 81 8.80 5.74 -8.25
CA ARG A 81 8.31 6.58 -9.34
C ARG A 81 7.10 7.33 -8.83
N PHE A 82 6.99 8.60 -9.19
CA PHE A 82 5.88 9.46 -8.77
C PHE A 82 4.77 9.58 -9.81
N PHE A 83 4.99 8.96 -10.97
CA PHE A 83 3.97 8.64 -11.97
C PHE A 83 4.28 7.25 -12.55
N PRO A 84 3.27 6.47 -12.93
CA PRO A 84 3.48 5.18 -13.57
C PRO A 84 4.31 5.34 -14.85
N PRO A 85 5.29 4.46 -15.13
CA PRO A 85 6.19 4.57 -16.28
C PRO A 85 5.55 4.13 -17.61
N TYR A 86 4.23 3.98 -17.66
CA TYR A 86 3.46 3.40 -18.76
C TYR A 86 2.64 4.45 -19.50
N ASN A 87 2.26 4.14 -20.75
CA ASN A 87 1.66 5.12 -21.67
C ASN A 87 0.23 5.55 -21.31
N ASP A 88 -0.50 4.67 -20.65
CA ASP A 88 -1.86 4.86 -20.12
C ASP A 88 -1.86 5.61 -18.77
N GLY A 89 -0.69 5.80 -18.14
CA GLY A 89 -0.59 6.46 -16.85
C GLY A 89 -1.13 5.61 -15.70
N GLU A 90 -1.13 4.28 -15.85
CA GLU A 90 -1.49 3.33 -14.80
C GLU A 90 -0.46 2.20 -14.71
N PHE A 91 -0.37 1.55 -13.56
CA PHE A 91 0.34 0.28 -13.40
C PHE A 91 -0.57 -0.75 -12.77
N THR A 92 -0.26 -2.03 -12.96
CA THR A 92 -0.88 -3.13 -12.19
C THR A 92 0.10 -3.57 -11.12
N CYS A 93 -0.34 -3.62 -9.87
CA CYS A 93 0.49 -4.04 -8.76
C CYS A 93 0.67 -5.56 -8.74
N ASP A 94 1.93 -6.03 -8.69
CA ASP A 94 2.28 -7.44 -8.61
C ASP A 94 1.92 -8.10 -7.26
N ALA A 95 1.53 -7.30 -6.26
CA ALA A 95 1.08 -7.81 -4.96
C ALA A 95 -0.43 -8.02 -4.92
N CYS A 96 -1.24 -6.98 -5.16
CA CYS A 96 -2.70 -7.08 -5.03
C CYS A 96 -3.42 -7.35 -6.35
N GLY A 97 -2.78 -7.08 -7.49
CA GLY A 97 -3.38 -7.19 -8.82
C GLY A 97 -4.27 -5.99 -9.22
N ASN A 98 -4.45 -5.01 -8.33
CA ASN A 98 -5.22 -3.80 -8.61
C ASN A 98 -4.37 -2.78 -9.38
N SER A 99 -5.03 -1.89 -10.10
CA SER A 99 -4.39 -0.77 -10.78
C SER A 99 -4.00 0.35 -9.79
N GLY A 100 -3.09 1.23 -10.19
CA GLY A 100 -2.77 2.46 -9.46
C GLY A 100 -2.24 3.55 -10.40
N HIS A 101 -2.43 4.81 -10.03
CA HIS A 101 -2.02 5.98 -10.83
C HIS A 101 -1.03 6.92 -10.10
N ALA A 102 -0.80 6.70 -8.80
CA ALA A 102 0.09 7.51 -7.98
C ALA A 102 1.51 6.93 -7.87
N PHE A 103 2.13 7.03 -6.69
CA PHE A 103 3.51 6.59 -6.52
C PHE A 103 3.58 5.07 -6.59
N THR A 104 4.67 4.57 -7.16
CA THR A 104 4.90 3.13 -7.34
C THR A 104 6.36 2.78 -7.12
N PHE A 105 6.61 1.65 -6.48
CA PHE A 105 7.94 1.05 -6.44
C PHE A 105 8.13 0.18 -7.68
N HIS A 106 8.93 0.68 -8.62
CA HIS A 106 9.12 0.09 -9.93
C HIS A 106 10.50 -0.54 -10.12
N CYS A 107 10.55 -1.72 -10.75
CA CYS A 107 11.77 -2.28 -11.31
C CYS A 107 11.82 -2.09 -12.83
N ASP A 108 12.70 -1.21 -13.32
CA ASP A 108 12.84 -0.94 -14.76
C ASP A 108 13.16 -2.19 -15.60
N LYS A 109 13.90 -3.14 -15.01
CA LYS A 109 14.36 -4.37 -15.68
C LYS A 109 13.28 -5.44 -15.79
N CYS A 110 12.50 -5.61 -14.73
CA CYS A 110 11.54 -6.70 -14.62
C CYS A 110 10.11 -6.27 -14.93
N LYS A 111 9.83 -4.96 -14.98
CA LYS A 111 8.47 -4.42 -15.04
C LYS A 111 7.63 -4.95 -13.87
N PHE A 112 8.25 -4.86 -12.70
CA PHE A 112 7.67 -5.28 -11.44
C PHE A 112 7.29 -4.02 -10.67
N ASP A 113 6.03 -3.91 -10.29
CA ASP A 113 5.41 -2.72 -9.74
C ASP A 113 4.66 -3.05 -8.45
N LEU A 114 4.84 -2.20 -7.44
CA LEU A 114 4.11 -2.29 -6.19
C LEU A 114 3.50 -0.94 -5.83
N HIS A 115 2.24 -0.96 -5.40
CA HIS A 115 1.71 0.15 -4.59
C HIS A 115 2.61 0.37 -3.38
N VAL A 116 2.66 1.62 -2.91
CA VAL A 116 3.45 2.00 -1.73
C VAL A 116 3.05 1.20 -0.49
N GLU A 117 1.75 1.00 -0.26
CA GLU A 117 1.24 0.18 0.84
C GLU A 117 1.63 -1.29 0.70
N CYS A 118 1.54 -1.85 -0.52
CA CYS A 118 1.83 -3.25 -0.80
C CYS A 118 3.30 -3.56 -0.53
N ALA A 119 4.20 -2.61 -0.85
CA ALA A 119 5.62 -2.72 -0.53
C ALA A 119 5.94 -2.59 0.97
N SER A 120 4.97 -2.13 1.77
CA SER A 120 5.10 -1.91 3.22
C SER A 120 4.30 -2.91 4.05
N LEU A 121 3.66 -3.90 3.40
CA LEU A 121 2.91 -4.93 4.09
C LEU A 121 3.80 -5.69 5.09
N PRO A 122 3.30 -5.96 6.31
CA PRO A 122 4.05 -6.72 7.28
C PRO A 122 4.26 -8.16 6.81
N GLU A 123 5.38 -8.75 7.20
CA GLU A 123 5.68 -10.15 6.86
C GLU A 123 4.85 -11.14 7.66
N ILE A 124 4.44 -10.70 8.84
CA ILE A 124 3.65 -11.45 9.80
C ILE A 124 2.54 -10.53 10.28
N GLU A 125 1.30 -11.01 10.19
CA GLU A 125 0.12 -10.33 10.72
C GLU A 125 -0.51 -11.19 11.81
N GLU A 126 -0.83 -10.56 12.93
CA GLU A 126 -1.61 -11.18 14.01
C GLU A 126 -3.06 -10.68 13.94
N ARG A 127 -4.03 -11.56 14.11
CA ARG A 127 -5.44 -11.18 14.09
C ARG A 127 -6.18 -11.72 15.31
N GLU A 128 -7.11 -10.93 15.82
CA GLU A 128 -7.93 -11.34 16.97
C GLU A 128 -8.87 -12.51 16.62
N ASP A 129 -9.32 -12.56 15.36
CA ASP A 129 -10.19 -13.63 14.84
C ASP A 129 -9.43 -14.91 14.46
N HIS A 130 -8.10 -14.91 14.55
CA HIS A 130 -7.27 -16.05 14.20
C HIS A 130 -6.07 -16.24 15.14
N GLN A 131 -6.09 -17.33 15.90
CA GLN A 131 -5.14 -17.60 16.98
C GLN A 131 -3.65 -17.68 16.56
N HIS A 132 -3.36 -18.00 15.30
CA HIS A 132 -1.99 -18.20 14.82
C HIS A 132 -1.55 -17.02 13.93
N PRO A 133 -0.26 -16.64 13.95
CA PRO A 133 0.25 -15.60 13.06
C PRO A 133 0.10 -16.01 11.60
N LEU A 134 -0.34 -15.06 10.78
CA LEU A 134 -0.42 -15.20 9.34
C LEU A 134 0.89 -14.70 8.71
N THR A 135 1.48 -15.48 7.80
CA THR A 135 2.70 -15.11 7.08
C THR A 135 2.35 -14.58 5.70
N LEU A 136 3.02 -13.52 5.25
CA LEU A 136 2.86 -13.02 3.88
C LEU A 136 3.49 -14.00 2.88
N CYS A 137 2.69 -14.48 1.94
CA CYS A 137 3.04 -15.42 0.90
C CYS A 137 3.09 -14.67 -0.45
N TYR A 138 4.25 -14.64 -1.12
CA TYR A 138 4.41 -14.02 -2.44
C TYR A 138 4.09 -14.98 -3.59
N SER A 139 3.48 -14.48 -4.67
CA SER A 139 3.08 -15.27 -5.85
C SER A 139 4.24 -15.99 -6.56
N SER A 140 5.46 -15.44 -6.48
CA SER A 140 6.68 -16.04 -7.05
C SER A 140 7.35 -17.09 -6.16
N SER A 141 6.89 -17.23 -4.91
CA SER A 141 7.44 -18.18 -3.94
C SER A 141 6.62 -19.47 -3.93
N ASN A 142 7.02 -20.44 -4.77
CA ASN A 142 6.54 -21.84 -4.75
C ASN A 142 6.84 -22.60 -3.43
N LEU A 143 7.05 -21.91 -2.30
CA LEU A 143 7.73 -22.48 -1.14
C LEU A 143 6.82 -23.17 -0.11
N PHE A 144 5.50 -23.01 -0.19
CA PHE A 144 4.60 -23.49 0.89
C PHE A 144 3.64 -24.60 0.51
N ILE A 145 3.61 -25.03 -0.76
CA ILE A 145 2.94 -26.27 -1.13
C ILE A 145 4.03 -27.13 -1.75
N GLY A 146 4.49 -28.13 -0.99
CA GLY A 146 5.41 -29.13 -1.49
C GLY A 146 4.97 -29.60 -2.87
N LYS A 147 5.95 -29.88 -3.74
CA LYS A 147 5.74 -30.52 -5.04
C LYS A 147 4.56 -31.48 -4.97
N GLU A 148 3.57 -31.25 -5.85
CA GLU A 148 2.38 -32.07 -6.06
C GLU A 148 1.25 -31.86 -5.03
N VAL A 149 0.43 -30.83 -5.27
CA VAL A 149 -1.04 -30.87 -5.45
C VAL A 149 -1.50 -29.40 -5.46
N GLU A 150 -2.21 -28.98 -6.50
CA GLU A 150 -2.88 -27.68 -6.54
C GLU A 150 -4.00 -27.68 -5.49
N VAL A 151 -3.67 -27.35 -4.25
CA VAL A 151 -4.70 -27.08 -3.25
C VAL A 151 -5.15 -25.65 -3.48
N ASP A 152 -6.38 -25.47 -3.95
CA ASP A 152 -7.02 -24.16 -3.94
C ASP A 152 -7.10 -23.70 -2.48
N VAL A 153 -6.27 -22.72 -2.14
CA VAL A 153 -6.26 -22.12 -0.81
C VAL A 153 -7.48 -21.22 -0.72
N MET A 154 -8.41 -21.57 0.15
CA MET A 154 -9.60 -20.77 0.41
C MET A 154 -9.29 -19.68 1.42
N CYS A 155 -9.80 -18.48 1.17
CA CYS A 155 -9.78 -17.39 2.12
C CYS A 155 -10.67 -17.74 3.30
N TYR A 156 -10.12 -17.80 4.51
CA TYR A 156 -10.91 -18.16 5.69
C TYR A 156 -11.89 -17.06 6.10
N VAL A 157 -11.68 -15.82 5.65
CA VAL A 157 -12.56 -14.67 5.91
C VAL A 157 -13.76 -14.72 4.97
N CYS A 158 -13.56 -14.45 3.68
CA CYS A 158 -14.66 -14.32 2.71
C CYS A 158 -15.13 -15.64 2.08
N LYS A 159 -14.47 -16.76 2.38
CA LYS A 159 -14.77 -18.11 1.84
C LYS A 159 -14.66 -18.23 0.32
N ASN A 160 -13.94 -17.33 -0.34
CA ASN A 160 -13.60 -17.41 -1.76
C ASN A 160 -12.16 -17.92 -1.98
N GLY A 161 -11.86 -18.43 -3.16
CA GLY A 161 -10.50 -18.86 -3.51
C GLY A 161 -9.49 -17.70 -3.51
N VAL A 162 -8.29 -17.96 -3.00
CA VAL A 162 -7.18 -17.01 -3.07
C VAL A 162 -6.48 -17.20 -4.41
N GLY A 163 -6.50 -16.15 -5.24
CA GLY A 163 -5.90 -16.19 -6.58
C GLY A 163 -4.39 -16.43 -6.52
N LYS A 164 -3.86 -17.30 -7.39
CA LYS A 164 -2.44 -17.68 -7.43
C LYS A 164 -1.51 -16.55 -7.91
N SER A 165 -2.04 -15.51 -8.54
CA SER A 165 -1.27 -14.40 -9.10
C SER A 165 -0.98 -13.29 -8.10
N CYS A 166 -1.80 -13.12 -7.07
CA CYS A 166 -1.65 -12.09 -6.05
C CYS A 166 -0.96 -12.64 -4.81
N TRP A 167 -0.42 -11.75 -3.99
CA TRP A 167 0.06 -12.09 -2.66
C TRP A 167 -1.13 -12.31 -1.74
N PHE A 168 -0.89 -13.06 -0.67
CA PHE A 168 -1.89 -13.38 0.32
C PHE A 168 -1.23 -13.74 1.63
N TYR A 169 -2.00 -13.74 2.70
CA TYR A 169 -1.55 -14.20 3.99
C TYR A 169 -1.89 -15.67 4.19
N CYS A 170 -0.99 -16.42 4.80
CA CYS A 170 -1.09 -17.87 4.95
C CYS A 170 -0.79 -18.27 6.40
N CYS A 171 -1.67 -19.05 7.01
CA CYS A 171 -1.40 -19.70 8.31
C CYS A 171 -0.79 -21.07 8.06
N LEU A 172 0.48 -21.25 8.40
CA LEU A 172 1.18 -22.52 8.17
C LEU A 172 0.71 -23.64 9.12
N VAL A 173 0.14 -23.28 10.27
CA VAL A 173 -0.39 -24.23 11.25
C VAL A 173 -1.75 -24.75 10.81
N CYS A 174 -2.68 -23.84 10.50
CA CYS A 174 -4.05 -24.18 10.10
C CYS A 174 -4.19 -24.54 8.62
N LYS A 175 -3.18 -24.23 7.80
CA LYS A 175 -3.19 -24.39 6.34
C LYS A 175 -4.35 -23.66 5.66
N CYS A 176 -4.68 -22.46 6.14
CA CYS A 176 -5.65 -21.57 5.52
C CYS A 176 -4.95 -20.32 4.95
N GLY A 177 -5.62 -19.62 4.04
CA GLY A 177 -5.17 -18.35 3.50
C GLY A 177 -6.16 -17.21 3.76
N ALA A 178 -5.73 -15.98 3.52
CA ALA A 178 -6.57 -14.79 3.51
C ALA A 178 -6.06 -13.83 2.43
N HIS A 179 -6.98 -13.21 1.68
CA HIS A 179 -6.64 -12.12 0.76
C HIS A 179 -6.06 -10.94 1.55
N LEU A 180 -5.20 -10.14 0.91
CA LEU A 180 -4.64 -8.91 1.52
C LEU A 180 -5.76 -8.02 2.05
N ASP A 181 -6.78 -7.76 1.23
CA ASP A 181 -7.90 -6.88 1.60
C ASP A 181 -8.75 -7.45 2.74
N CYS A 182 -8.93 -8.79 2.79
CA CYS A 182 -9.63 -9.45 3.89
C CYS A 182 -8.89 -9.34 5.23
N VAL A 183 -7.57 -9.20 5.19
CA VAL A 183 -6.76 -8.97 6.39
C VAL A 183 -6.85 -7.52 6.85
N SER A 184 -6.90 -6.57 5.91
CA SER A 184 -7.01 -5.14 6.22
C SER A 184 -8.40 -4.73 6.72
N THR A 185 -9.46 -5.43 6.31
CA THR A 185 -10.80 -5.20 6.85
C THR A 185 -10.94 -5.84 8.23
N GLN A 186 -11.00 -5.03 9.29
CA GLN A 186 -11.64 -5.47 10.53
C GLN A 186 -13.14 -5.61 10.23
N GLU A 187 -13.70 -6.82 10.37
CA GLU A 187 -15.15 -6.97 10.33
C GLU A 187 -15.74 -6.11 11.44
N ILE A 188 -16.39 -5.01 11.08
CA ILE A 188 -17.44 -4.45 11.93
C ILE A 188 -18.47 -5.57 12.01
N GLN A 189 -18.52 -6.27 13.14
CA GLN A 189 -19.68 -7.08 13.49
C GLN A 189 -20.89 -6.15 13.42
N VAL A 190 -21.63 -6.21 12.32
CA VAL A 190 -22.98 -5.67 12.27
C VAL A 190 -23.76 -6.53 13.25
N LEU A 191 -23.86 -6.06 14.49
CA LEU A 191 -24.81 -6.60 15.43
C LEU A 191 -26.18 -6.32 14.82
N ASP A 192 -26.82 -7.38 14.33
CA ASP A 192 -28.25 -7.40 14.02
C ASP A 192 -28.99 -6.83 15.24
N ILE A 193 -29.65 -5.68 15.06
CA ILE A 193 -30.57 -5.06 16.01
C ILE A 193 -31.97 -5.61 15.77
#